data_AF-A0A846D6I1-F1
#
_entry.id   AF-A0A846D6I1-F1
#
_cell.length_a   1.000
_cell.length_b   1.000
_cell.length_c   1.000
_cell.angle_alpha   90.00
_cell.angle_beta   90.00
_cell.angle_gamma   90.00
#
_symmetry.space_group_name_H-M   'P 1'
#
loop_
_entity.id
_entity.type
_entity.pdbx_description
1 polymer ?
#
loop_
_entity_poly.entity_id
_entity_poly.type
_entity_poly.pdbx_seq_one_letter_code
_entity_poly.pdbx_strand_id
1 'polypeptide(L)'
;MTQSKSVSSYYTVSIATEVWTGIEKISQKFNLSASELLEYISDGKLAVIDPEELEDYLDLQEAIKAEADSENKETIPWEKIKKELGL
;
A
#
# COMPACT_ATOMS: atom_id res chain seq x y z
N MET A 1 -40.17 10.36 -7.64
CA MET A 1 -38.86 10.99 -7.40
C MET A 1 -38.51 10.75 -5.94
N THR A 2 -37.71 9.74 -5.65
CA THR A 2 -37.37 9.34 -4.28
C THR A 2 -36.05 9.99 -3.92
N GLN A 3 -36.10 11.02 -3.07
CA GLN A 3 -34.91 11.72 -2.59
C GLN A 3 -34.21 10.80 -1.58
N SER A 4 -33.06 10.25 -1.94
CA SER A 4 -32.23 9.46 -1.02
C SER A 4 -31.76 10.39 0.11
N LYS A 5 -32.34 10.24 1.30
CA LYS A 5 -31.88 10.92 2.50
C LYS A 5 -30.52 10.34 2.91
N SER A 6 -29.47 11.15 2.81
CA SER A 6 -28.19 10.88 3.49
C SER A 6 -28.46 10.82 4.99
N VAL A 7 -28.23 9.66 5.61
CA VAL A 7 -28.24 9.53 7.07
C VAL A 7 -26.81 9.78 7.55
N SER A 8 -26.57 10.95 8.13
CA SER A 8 -25.27 11.28 8.72
C SER A 8 -25.33 11.00 10.23
N SER A 9 -24.58 9.99 10.68
CA SER A 9 -24.38 9.66 12.09
C SER A 9 -23.07 10.26 12.58
N TYR A 10 -23.11 11.05 13.65
CA TYR A 10 -21.92 11.63 14.27
C TYR A 10 -21.53 10.83 15.52
N TYR A 11 -20.28 10.40 15.59
CA TYR A 11 -19.70 9.72 16.75
C TYR A 11 -18.56 10.57 17.32
N THR A 12 -18.58 10.79 18.63
CA THR A 12 -17.46 11.46 19.31
C THR A 12 -16.42 10.41 19.70
N VAL A 13 -15.18 10.64 19.30
CA VAL A 13 -14.03 9.79 19.65
C VAL A 13 -12.99 10.66 20.35
N SER A 14 -12.46 10.19 21.47
CA SER A 14 -11.32 10.82 22.13
C SER A 14 -10.04 10.14 21.69
N ILE A 15 -9.11 10.93 21.17
CA ILE A 15 -7.78 10.48 20.72
C ILE A 15 -6.72 11.36 21.37
N ALA A 16 -5.52 10.81 21.54
CA ALA A 16 -4.41 11.57 22.07
C ALA A 16 -4.02 12.70 21.10
N THR A 17 -3.63 13.86 21.65
CA THR A 17 -3.27 15.05 20.87
C THR A 17 -2.15 14.75 19.88
N GLU A 18 -1.14 13.98 20.28
CA GLU A 18 -0.03 13.56 19.42
C GLU A 18 -0.47 12.75 18.20
N VAL A 19 -1.47 11.88 18.37
CA VAL A 19 -2.06 11.10 17.27
C VAL A 19 -2.84 12.02 16.33
N TRP A 20 -3.62 12.95 16.86
CA TRP A 20 -4.35 13.93 16.05
C TRP A 20 -3.41 14.82 15.23
N THR A 21 -2.35 15.33 15.85
CA THR A 21 -1.31 16.10 15.14
C THR A 21 -0.63 15.27 14.05
N GLY A 22 -0.46 13.95 14.28
CA GLY A 22 0.01 13.03 13.25
C GLY A 22 -0.93 12.96 12.04
N ILE A 23 -2.24 12.78 12.30
CA ILE A 23 -3.28 12.74 11.25
C ILE A 23 -3.31 14.05 10.46
N GLU A 24 -3.26 15.20 11.12
CA GLU A 24 -3.23 16.52 10.45
C GLU A 24 -2.01 16.68 9.55
N LYS A 25 -0.84 16.24 9.99
CA LYS A 25 0.38 16.27 9.16
C LYS A 25 0.27 15.38 7.93
N ILE A 26 -0.34 14.21 8.06
CA ILE A 26 -0.57 13.29 6.93
C ILE A 26 -1.58 13.93 5.97
N SER A 27 -2.68 14.49 6.46
CA SER A 27 -3.72 15.08 5.61
C SER A 27 -3.15 16.22 4.74
N GLN A 28 -2.26 17.03 5.29
CA GLN A 28 -1.55 18.08 4.56
C GLN A 28 -0.72 17.55 3.38
N LYS A 29 -0.12 16.36 3.49
CA LYS A 29 0.63 15.74 2.37
C LYS A 29 -0.27 15.40 1.18
N PHE A 30 -1.54 15.13 1.44
CA PHE A 30 -2.55 14.86 0.42
C PHE A 30 -3.36 16.10 0.02
N ASN A 31 -3.04 17.28 0.58
CA ASN A 31 -3.83 18.50 0.42
C ASN A 31 -5.31 18.31 0.82
N LEU A 32 -5.53 17.56 1.91
CA LEU A 32 -6.85 17.27 2.49
C LEU A 32 -6.94 17.80 3.92
N SER A 33 -8.16 18.08 4.37
CA SER A 33 -8.44 18.17 5.80
C SER A 33 -8.35 16.78 6.48
N ALA A 34 -8.18 16.77 7.81
CA ALA A 34 -8.14 15.52 8.57
C ALA A 34 -9.45 14.71 8.43
N SER A 35 -10.60 15.37 8.36
CA SER A 35 -11.89 14.73 8.12
C SER A 35 -11.98 14.10 6.73
N GLU A 36 -11.57 14.82 5.68
CA GLU A 36 -11.58 14.29 4.31
C GLU A 36 -10.63 13.11 4.15
N LEU A 37 -9.46 13.16 4.80
CA LEU A 37 -8.53 12.04 4.83
C LEU A 37 -9.20 10.78 5.40
N LEU A 38 -9.87 10.90 6.55
CA LEU A 38 -10.57 9.80 7.21
C LEU A 38 -11.77 9.30 6.40
N GLU A 39 -12.53 10.20 5.78
CA GLU A 39 -13.62 9.85 4.87
C GLU A 39 -13.11 9.06 3.66
N TYR A 40 -11.97 9.48 3.08
CA TYR A 40 -11.37 8.79 1.95
C TYR A 40 -10.87 7.39 2.34
N ILE A 41 -10.35 7.23 3.55
CA ILE A 41 -10.01 5.91 4.10
C ILE A 41 -11.28 5.07 4.27
N SER A 42 -12.36 5.62 4.83
CA SER A 42 -13.60 4.88 5.02
C SER A 42 -14.31 4.51 3.71
N ASP A 43 -14.19 5.36 2.69
CA ASP A 43 -14.74 5.13 1.35
C ASP A 43 -13.87 4.17 0.51
N GLY A 44 -12.70 3.76 1.01
CA GLY A 44 -11.75 2.93 0.27
C GLY A 44 -11.01 3.65 -0.87
N LYS A 45 -11.07 4.98 -0.91
CA LYS A 45 -10.30 5.81 -1.85
C LYS A 45 -8.83 5.92 -1.44
N LEU A 46 -8.56 5.76 -0.14
CA LEU A 46 -7.22 5.65 0.43
C LEU A 46 -7.14 4.38 1.27
N ALA A 47 -5.97 3.75 1.26
CA ALA A 47 -5.67 2.59 2.07
C ALA A 47 -4.46 2.89 2.97
N VAL A 48 -4.50 2.38 4.20
CA VAL A 48 -3.34 2.35 5.09
C VAL A 48 -2.71 0.98 4.94
N ILE A 49 -1.48 0.94 4.47
CA ILE A 49 -0.73 -0.30 4.23
C ILE A 49 0.61 -0.22 4.96
N ASP A 50 1.06 -1.35 5.47
CA ASP A 50 2.41 -1.48 6.00
C ASP A 50 3.41 -1.43 4.83
N PRO A 51 4.48 -0.62 4.91
CA PRO A 51 5.46 -0.53 3.84
C PRO A 51 6.18 -1.86 3.56
N GLU A 52 6.43 -2.71 4.57
CA GLU A 52 7.06 -4.02 4.38
C GLU A 52 6.10 -4.97 3.65
N GLU A 53 4.81 -4.96 4.00
CA GLU A 53 3.81 -5.77 3.30
C GLU A 53 3.65 -5.34 1.83
N LEU A 54 3.73 -4.04 1.55
CA LEU A 54 3.71 -3.51 0.19
C LEU A 54 4.97 -3.93 -0.58
N GLU A 55 6.15 -3.88 0.03
CA GLU A 55 7.40 -4.33 -0.57
C GLU A 55 7.35 -5.82 -0.91
N ASP A 56 6.96 -6.68 0.04
CA ASP A 56 6.81 -8.12 -0.17
C ASP A 56 5.87 -8.44 -1.34
N TYR A 57 4.74 -7.71 -1.43
CA TYR A 57 3.81 -7.88 -2.54
C TYR A 57 4.43 -7.47 -3.88
N LEU A 58 5.15 -6.34 -3.92
CA LEU A 58 5.78 -5.86 -5.14
C LEU A 58 6.90 -6.79 -5.60
N ASP A 59 7.73 -7.30 -4.69
CA ASP A 59 8.78 -8.27 -4.96
C ASP A 59 8.22 -9.56 -5.57
N LEU A 60 7.11 -10.07 -5.01
CA LEU A 60 6.43 -11.23 -5.57
C LEU A 60 5.92 -10.96 -7.00
N GLN A 61 5.31 -9.79 -7.23
CA GLN A 61 4.85 -9.42 -8.57
C GLN A 61 6.01 -9.27 -9.56
N GLU A 62 7.15 -8.79 -9.10
CA GLU A 62 8.35 -8.65 -9.93
C GLU A 62 8.96 -10.03 -10.25
N ALA A 63 9.05 -10.93 -9.27
CA ALA A 63 9.49 -12.31 -9.47
C ALA A 63 8.59 -13.06 -10.48
N ILE A 64 7.27 -12.91 -10.37
CA ILE A 64 6.32 -13.52 -11.34
C ILE A 64 6.55 -12.99 -12.75
N LYS A 65 6.77 -11.67 -12.91
CA LYS A 65 7.05 -11.08 -14.22
C LYS A 65 8.39 -11.57 -14.78
N ALA A 66 9.42 -11.63 -13.94
CA ALA A 66 10.74 -12.12 -14.32
C ALA A 66 10.69 -13.59 -14.77
N GLU A 67 9.92 -14.43 -14.07
CA GLU A 67 9.69 -15.84 -14.45
C GLU A 67 8.87 -15.97 -15.74
N ALA A 68 7.88 -15.10 -15.97
CA ALA A 68 7.06 -15.14 -17.16
C ALA A 68 7.87 -14.84 -18.44
N ASP A 69 8.89 -14.00 -18.34
CA ASP A 69 9.77 -13.61 -19.45
C ASP A 69 10.50 -14.83 -20.05
N SER A 70 10.34 -15.04 -21.35
CA SER A 70 11.01 -16.12 -22.07
C SER A 70 12.52 -15.97 -22.13
N GLU A 71 13.05 -14.75 -22.07
CA GLU A 71 14.50 -14.50 -22.09
C GLU A 71 15.16 -14.96 -20.79
N ASN A 72 14.44 -14.96 -19.67
CA ASN A 72 14.94 -15.38 -18.35
C ASN A 72 14.83 -16.89 -18.10
N LYS A 73 14.30 -17.67 -19.05
CA LYS A 73 14.09 -19.13 -18.91
C LYS A 73 15.30 -19.97 -19.30
N GLU A 74 16.47 -19.35 -19.43
CA GLU A 74 17.70 -20.08 -19.71
C GLU A 74 18.04 -21.04 -18.56
N THR A 75 18.33 -22.29 -18.90
CA THR A 75 18.81 -23.28 -17.93
C THR A 75 20.32 -23.30 -17.96
N ILE A 76 20.96 -22.90 -16.86
CA ILE A 76 22.42 -22.86 -16.75
C ILE A 76 22.89 -24.08 -15.93
N PRO A 77 23.86 -24.89 -16.38
CA PRO A 77 24.39 -26.00 -15.60
C PRO A 77 24.99 -25.54 -14.27
N TRP A 78 24.70 -26.26 -13.18
CA TRP A 78 25.16 -25.91 -11.83
C TRP A 78 26.69 -25.75 -11.73
N GLU A 79 27.45 -26.58 -12.44
CA GLU A 79 28.92 -26.50 -12.46
C GLU A 79 29.43 -25.20 -13.10
N LYS A 80 28.69 -24.61 -14.03
CA LYS A 80 29.03 -23.29 -14.61
C LYS A 80 28.79 -22.18 -13.57
N ILE A 81 27.68 -22.23 -12.84
CA ILE A 81 27.37 -21.26 -11.78
C ILE A 81 28.41 -21.31 -10.67
N LYS A 82 28.79 -22.49 -10.19
CA LYS A 82 29.86 -22.64 -9.19
C LYS A 82 31.16 -21.97 -9.62
N LYS A 83 31.58 -22.25 -10.86
CA LYS A 83 32.79 -21.67 -11.44
C LYS A 83 32.73 -20.14 -11.51
N GLU A 84 31.58 -19.57 -11.86
CA GLU A 84 31.38 -18.12 -11.91
C GLU A 84 31.39 -17.47 -10.51
N LEU A 85 30.87 -18.17 -9.50
CA LEU A 85 30.86 -17.72 -8.10
C LEU A 85 32.14 -18.03 -7.32
N GLY A 86 33.09 -18.76 -7.92
CA GLY A 86 34.33 -19.18 -7.26
C GLY A 86 34.12 -20.24 -6.17
N LEU A 87 33.06 -21.05 -6.30
CA LEU A 87 32.69 -22.15 -5.40
C LEU A 87 33.14 -23.53 -5.93
#